data_AF-A0A3C0GRL5-F1
#
_entry.id   AF-A0A3C0GRL5-F1
#
_cell.length_a   1.000
_cell.length_b   1.000
_cell.length_c   1.000
_cell.angle_alpha   90.00
_cell.angle_beta   90.00
_cell.angle_gamma   90.00
#
_symmetry.space_group_name_H-M   'P 1'
#
loop_
_entity.id
_entity.type
_entity.pdbx_description
1 polymer ?
#
loop_
_entity_poly.entity_id
_entity_poly.type
_entity_poly.pdbx_seq_one_letter_code
_entity_poly.pdbx_strand_id
1 'polypeptide(L)' 'RACVRTLDLVARALGPGPMCMDQAHARRWSDLTVFIRQSHADRDWQQIGIDCHRGERTWML' A
#
# COMPACT_ATOMS: atom_id res chain seq x y z
N ARG A 1 1.70 0.41 -3.62
CA ARG A 1 1.57 -0.81 -4.47
C ARG A 1 2.02 -2.10 -3.78
N ALA A 2 3.16 -2.13 -3.08
CA ALA A 2 3.66 -3.35 -2.42
C ALA A 2 2.65 -4.02 -1.47
N CYS A 3 1.96 -3.25 -0.60
CA CYS A 3 1.02 -3.81 0.38
C CYS A 3 -0.12 -4.61 -0.26
N VAL A 4 -0.73 -4.10 -1.34
CA VAL A 4 -1.81 -4.79 -2.05
C VAL A 4 -1.32 -6.10 -2.65
N ARG A 5 -0.12 -6.10 -3.23
CA ARG A 5 0.50 -7.33 -3.77
C ARG A 5 0.77 -8.35 -2.68
N THR A 6 1.28 -7.91 -1.53
CA THR A 6 1.52 -8.80 -0.39
C THR A 6 0.20 -9.41 0.11
N LEU A 7 -0.88 -8.63 0.21
CA LEU A 7 -2.19 -9.17 0.59
C LEU A 7 -2.69 -10.22 -0.42
N ASP A 8 -2.57 -9.98 -1.72
CA ASP A 8 -2.98 -10.97 -2.73
C ASP A 8 -2.18 -12.28 -2.62
N LEU A 9 -0.86 -12.19 -2.46
CA LEU A 9 0.00 -13.37 -2.31
C LEU A 9 -0.30 -14.15 -1.02
N VAL A 10 -0.46 -13.45 0.10
CA VAL A 10 -0.77 -14.08 1.39
C VAL A 10 -2.15 -14.74 1.36
N ALA A 11 -3.16 -14.11 0.77
CA ALA A 11 -4.49 -14.70 0.63
C ALA A 11 -4.45 -16.01 -0.17
N ARG A 12 -3.69 -16.05 -1.27
CA ARG A 12 -3.51 -17.26 -2.07
C ARG A 12 -2.75 -18.35 -1.33
N ALA A 13 -1.72 -17.99 -0.57
CA ALA A 13 -0.89 -18.94 0.15
C ALA A 13 -1.61 -19.57 1.35
N LEU A 14 -2.42 -18.79 2.07
CA LEU A 14 -3.14 -19.26 3.26
C LEU A 14 -4.51 -19.88 2.94
N GLY A 15 -5.08 -19.58 1.77
CA GLY A 15 -6.44 -19.93 1.43
C GLY A 15 -7.49 -19.15 2.26
N PRO A 16 -8.77 -19.54 2.18
CA PRO A 16 -9.85 -18.78 2.81
C PRO A 16 -9.95 -18.97 4.33
N GLY A 17 -9.30 -20.01 4.88
CA GLY A 17 -9.45 -20.43 6.28
C GLY A 17 -9.31 -19.28 7.29
N PRO A 18 -8.20 -18.55 7.31
CA PRO A 18 -8.01 -17.43 8.25
C PRO A 18 -9.04 -16.30 8.10
N MET A 19 -9.55 -16.04 6.90
CA MET A 19 -10.52 -14.97 6.63
C MET A 19 -11.96 -15.38 6.98
N CYS A 20 -12.24 -16.68 7.05
CA CYS A 20 -13.58 -17.20 7.31
C CYS A 20 -13.75 -17.78 8.72
N MET A 21 -12.69 -18.37 9.29
CA MET A 21 -12.76 -19.20 10.49
C MET A 21 -12.06 -18.58 11.70
N ASP A 22 -11.22 -17.55 11.51
CA ASP A 22 -10.60 -16.77 12.59
C ASP A 22 -11.14 -15.34 12.57
N GLN A 23 -12.02 -15.03 13.54
CA GLN A 23 -12.65 -13.71 13.65
C GLN A 23 -11.63 -12.58 13.82
N ALA A 24 -10.57 -12.80 14.60
CA ALA A 24 -9.58 -11.77 14.88
C ALA A 24 -8.73 -11.50 13.62
N HIS A 25 -8.40 -12.55 12.87
CA HIS A 25 -7.73 -12.41 11.59
C HIS A 25 -8.62 -11.71 10.56
N ALA A 26 -9.87 -12.15 10.40
CA ALA A 26 -10.83 -11.57 9.45
C ALA A 26 -11.02 -10.07 9.68
N ARG A 27 -11.14 -9.64 10.94
CA ARG A 27 -11.27 -8.21 11.29
C ARG A 27 -10.00 -7.42 10.94
N ARG A 28 -8.82 -7.91 11.31
CA ARG A 28 -7.56 -7.25 10.92
C ARG A 28 -7.41 -7.17 9.40
N TRP A 29 -7.82 -8.21 8.69
CA TRP A 29 -7.78 -8.25 7.24
C TRP A 29 -8.69 -7.19 6.62
N SER A 30 -9.95 -7.10 7.05
CA SER A 30 -10.89 -6.08 6.57
C SER A 30 -10.37 -4.68 6.84
N ASP A 31 -9.92 -4.41 8.06
CA ASP A 31 -9.45 -3.09 8.48
C ASP A 31 -8.21 -2.67 7.69
N LEU A 32 -7.26 -3.59 7.49
CA LEU A 32 -6.05 -3.33 6.72
C LEU A 32 -6.35 -3.01 5.24
N THR A 33 -7.31 -3.70 4.62
CA THR A 33 -7.68 -3.42 3.22
C THR A 33 -8.25 -2.00 3.05
N VAL A 34 -8.98 -1.50 4.05
CA VAL A 34 -9.50 -0.13 4.08
C VAL A 34 -8.36 0.86 4.32
N PHE A 35 -7.50 0.59 5.31
CA PHE A 35 -6.36 1.45 5.64
C PHE A 35 -5.44 1.68 4.44
N ILE A 36 -5.10 0.63 3.69
CA ILE A 36 -4.24 0.74 2.51
C ILE A 36 -4.81 1.69 1.44
N ARG A 37 -6.14 1.75 1.29
CA ARG A 37 -6.80 2.63 0.30
C ARG A 37 -6.76 4.11 0.68
N GLN A 38 -6.49 4.43 1.94
CA GLN A 38 -6.31 5.81 2.39
C GLN A 38 -4.93 6.36 2.03
N SER A 39 -3.98 5.49 1.65
CA SER A 39 -2.66 5.93 1.19
C SER A 39 -2.78 6.69 -0.12
N HIS A 40 -2.18 7.87 -0.18
CA HIS A 40 -2.06 8.70 -1.38
C HIS A 40 -0.78 8.43 -2.17
N ALA A 41 -0.27 7.19 -2.12
CA ALA A 41 1.05 6.81 -2.62
C ALA A 41 1.36 7.31 -4.04
N ASP A 42 0.42 7.26 -4.98
CA ASP A 42 0.67 7.71 -6.35
C ASP A 42 0.78 9.24 -6.44
N ARG A 43 -0.01 9.98 -5.65
CA ARG A 43 0.10 11.45 -5.54
C ARG A 43 1.40 11.85 -4.85
N ASP A 44 1.75 11.17 -3.77
CA ASP A 44 2.98 11.43 -3.02
C ASP A 44 4.21 11.16 -3.91
N TRP A 45 4.16 10.09 -4.72
CA TRP A 45 5.19 9.80 -5.71
C TRP A 45 5.33 10.90 -6.77
N GLN A 46 4.22 11.41 -7.28
CA GLN A 46 4.24 12.53 -8.20
C GLN A 46 4.87 13.78 -7.57
N GLN A 47 4.51 14.08 -6.32
CA GLN A 47 5.05 15.23 -5.60
C GLN A 47 6.57 15.11 -5.40
N ILE A 48 7.05 13.92 -5.00
CA ILE A 48 8.49 13.63 -4.91
C ILE A 48 9.18 13.89 -6.24
N GLY A 49 8.59 13.44 -7.36
CA GLY A 49 9.16 13.69 -8.70
C GLY A 49 9.26 15.19 -9.03
N ILE A 50 8.23 15.98 -8.69
CA ILE A 50 8.24 17.43 -8.87
C ILE A 50 9.35 18.07 -8.02
N ASP A 51 9.49 17.65 -6.78
CA ASP A 51 10.48 18.19 -5.84
C ASP A 51 11.91 17.83 -6.26
N CYS A 52 12.15 16.60 -6.71
CA CYS A 52 13.43 16.18 -7.29
C CYS A 52 13.79 17.03 -8.51
N HIS A 53 12.88 17.19 -9.47
CA HIS A 53 13.13 18.00 -10.66
C HIS A 53 13.39 19.48 -10.31
N ARG A 54 12.68 20.03 -9.33
CA ARG A 54 12.92 21.40 -8.85
C ARG A 54 14.30 21.52 -8.21
N GLY A 55 14.67 20.55 -7.36
CA GLY A 55 15.99 20.49 -6.72
C GLY A 55 17.12 20.42 -7.73
N GLU A 56 17.01 19.56 -8.76
CA GLU A 56 17.97 19.47 -9.86
C GLU A 56 18.18 20.83 -10.56
N ARG A 57 17.12 21.60 -10.79
CA ARG A 57 17.22 22.94 -11.39
C ARG A 57 17.90 23.97 -10.49
N THR A 58 17.82 23.82 -9.18
CA THR A 58 18.49 24.71 -8.22
C THR A 58 20.01 24.53 -8.22
N TRP A 59 20.50 23.31 -8.44
CA TRP A 59 21.94 22.99 -8.46
C TRP A 59 22.59 23.12 -9.85
N MET A 60 21.82 23.49 -10.88
CA MET A 60 22.30 23.71 -12.25
C MET A 60 22.63 25.19 -12.57
N LEU A 61 22.61 26.07 -11.57
CA LEU A 61 23.12 27.45 -11.65
C LEU A 61 24.62 27.49 -11.38
#